data_AF-A0A7G7G4M0-F1
#
_entry.id   AF-A0A7G7G4M0-F1
#
_cell.length_a   1.000
_cell.length_b   1.000
_cell.length_c   1.000
_cell.angle_alpha   90.00
_cell.angle_beta   90.00
_cell.angle_gamma   90.00
#
_symmetry.space_group_name_H-M   'P 1'
#
loop_
_entity.id
_entity.type
_entity.pdbx_description
1 polymer ?
#
loop_
_entity_poly.entity_id
_entity_poly.type
_entity_poly.pdbx_seq_one_letter_code
_entity_poly.pdbx_strand_id
1 'polypeptide(L)'
;MKANIKRREPKTDILRAIAITCIILGHSKPNSIILEIRNFNVVLMMLLLGNSFYLSSQKKNFSYLDYVKKRFQRLVVPAWMFLTFFFCFFYLVSVIAEDKYYFSFSKIITSYSLTSGIGYVWIIKVSFLVAILSPFILKLSNKVKSNFWYYLLLVAGYGVYALLLFIHDQLHGFYSALNNINHYLDGAVRTLFTEFIFYGLSYSLIAAFGVRLSRLSRREIAGACLLFLGIFLLLGYQNNHLAVQAFKYPPQLYYISYGVFVSLLLYQLLDYSVFKNLFNNQLVLFLSKTSAWVYFWHIVFVYVLSLFRKSLPVVIAETSLGRFLFIMISAVVVAFIHQRLKAGFKTYDNKGDIPVIPPISQTSHV
;
A
#
# COMPACT_ATOMS: atom_id res chain seq x y z
N MET A 1 -35.49 5.00 -9.75
CA MET A 1 -34.72 5.51 -8.58
C MET A 1 -33.25 5.13 -8.77
N LYS A 2 -32.41 6.04 -9.29
CA LYS A 2 -31.03 5.75 -9.71
C LYS A 2 -30.14 5.50 -8.47
N ALA A 3 -29.42 4.38 -8.49
CA ALA A 3 -28.49 3.98 -7.44
C ALA A 3 -27.49 5.10 -7.12
N ASN A 4 -27.47 5.50 -5.86
CA ASN A 4 -26.64 6.57 -5.32
C ASN A 4 -25.16 6.26 -5.60
N ILE A 5 -24.51 7.09 -6.41
CA ILE A 5 -23.08 7.01 -6.73
C ILE A 5 -22.32 6.99 -5.41
N LYS A 6 -21.49 5.96 -5.16
CA LYS A 6 -20.56 5.88 -4.02
C LYS A 6 -19.75 7.18 -3.96
N ARG A 7 -20.16 8.13 -3.11
CA ARG A 7 -19.51 9.44 -2.99
C ARG A 7 -18.13 9.20 -2.39
N ARG A 8 -17.07 9.45 -3.17
CA ARG A 8 -15.70 9.40 -2.65
C ARG A 8 -15.52 10.49 -1.62
N GLU A 9 -14.73 10.21 -0.61
CA GLU A 9 -14.34 11.20 0.39
C GLU A 9 -13.06 11.93 -0.05
N PRO A 10 -13.12 13.27 -0.27
CA PRO A 10 -11.97 14.03 -0.73
C PRO A 10 -10.74 13.91 0.17
N LYS A 11 -10.92 13.86 1.50
CA LYS A 11 -9.81 13.69 2.46
C LYS A 11 -9.04 12.40 2.22
N THR A 12 -9.78 11.30 2.08
CA THR A 12 -9.17 9.99 1.83
C THR A 12 -8.41 9.99 0.51
N ASP A 13 -8.93 10.66 -0.53
CA ASP A 13 -8.24 10.76 -1.82
C ASP A 13 -6.96 11.61 -1.72
N ILE A 14 -7.01 12.78 -1.06
CA ILE A 14 -5.82 13.63 -0.81
C ILE A 14 -4.74 12.85 -0.05
N LEU A 15 -5.11 12.18 1.05
CA LEU A 15 -4.15 11.43 1.86
C LEU A 15 -3.53 10.25 1.10
N ARG A 16 -4.29 9.57 0.23
CA ARG A 16 -3.73 8.53 -0.64
C ARG A 16 -2.72 9.09 -1.64
N ALA A 17 -2.99 10.27 -2.20
CA ALA A 17 -2.06 10.94 -3.11
C ALA A 17 -0.77 11.36 -2.40
N ILE A 18 -0.88 11.87 -1.16
CA ILE A 18 0.29 12.16 -0.31
C ILE A 18 1.08 10.87 -0.04
N ALA A 19 0.41 9.80 0.39
CA ALA A 19 1.06 8.53 0.69
C ALA A 19 1.86 7.96 -0.50
N ILE A 20 1.28 7.93 -1.71
CA ILE A 20 1.99 7.42 -2.90
C ILE A 20 3.15 8.33 -3.31
N THR A 21 3.00 9.65 -3.18
CA THR A 21 4.07 10.61 -3.46
C THR A 21 5.24 10.41 -2.49
N CYS A 22 4.97 10.24 -1.20
CA CYS A 22 5.97 9.95 -0.18
C CYS A 22 6.64 8.58 -0.38
N ILE A 23 5.91 7.57 -0.89
CA ILE A 23 6.52 6.29 -1.28
C ILE A 23 7.55 6.50 -2.39
N ILE A 24 7.20 7.24 -3.45
CA ILE A 24 8.08 7.51 -4.58
C ILE A 24 9.29 8.35 -4.18
N LEU A 25 9.08 9.37 -3.33
CA LEU A 25 10.15 10.14 -2.70
C LEU A 25 11.13 9.24 -1.94
N GLY A 26 10.72 8.02 -1.58
CA GLY A 26 11.60 7.01 -1.02
C GLY A 26 12.63 6.37 -1.88
N HIS A 27 12.42 6.42 -3.17
CA HIS A 27 13.31 5.80 -4.12
C HIS A 27 14.16 6.84 -4.86
N SER A 28 14.10 8.11 -4.45
CA SER A 28 14.93 9.20 -5.00
C SER A 28 16.23 9.44 -4.22
N LYS A 29 16.58 8.59 -3.26
CA LYS A 29 17.71 8.76 -2.32
C LYS A 29 17.76 10.16 -1.67
N PRO A 30 16.70 10.57 -0.97
CA PRO A 30 16.69 11.86 -0.29
C PRO A 30 17.64 11.89 0.90
N ASN A 31 17.92 13.08 1.43
CA ASN A 31 18.68 13.24 2.66
C ASN A 31 17.96 12.57 3.86
N SER A 32 18.69 12.37 4.96
CA SER A 32 18.18 11.71 6.17
C SER A 32 16.91 12.36 6.72
N ILE A 33 16.84 13.69 6.72
CA ILE A 33 15.68 14.43 7.24
C ILE A 33 14.41 14.07 6.44
N ILE A 34 14.48 14.17 5.11
CA ILE A 34 13.35 13.84 4.24
C ILE A 34 13.01 12.35 4.32
N LEU A 35 14.03 11.48 4.44
CA LEU A 35 13.87 10.04 4.63
C LEU A 35 13.06 9.74 5.91
N GLU A 36 13.34 10.42 7.01
CA GLU A 36 12.58 10.25 8.25
C GLU A 36 11.18 10.86 8.17
N ILE A 37 11.05 12.10 7.68
CA ILE A 37 9.77 12.83 7.61
C ILE A 37 8.71 12.08 6.79
N ARG A 38 9.10 11.28 5.80
CA ARG A 38 8.16 10.57 4.92
C ARG A 38 7.81 9.16 5.39
N ASN A 39 8.44 8.65 6.46
CA ASN A 39 8.31 7.24 6.87
C ASN A 39 6.90 6.84 7.34
N PHE A 40 5.99 7.81 7.54
CA PHE A 40 4.57 7.54 7.83
C PHE A 40 3.79 6.93 6.66
N ASN A 41 4.33 6.96 5.44
CA ASN A 41 3.61 6.65 4.20
C ASN A 41 2.91 5.27 4.18
N VAL A 42 3.56 4.21 4.65
CA VAL A 42 2.96 2.86 4.68
C VAL A 42 1.88 2.78 5.77
N VAL A 43 2.13 3.38 6.94
CA VAL A 43 1.14 3.45 8.04
C VAL A 43 -0.12 4.17 7.57
N LEU A 44 0.05 5.31 6.89
CA LEU A 44 -1.06 6.06 6.28
C LEU A 44 -1.82 5.19 5.28
N MET A 45 -1.13 4.45 4.41
CA MET A 45 -1.79 3.58 3.43
C MET A 45 -2.66 2.50 4.11
N MET A 46 -2.17 1.87 5.18
CA MET A 46 -2.91 0.83 5.91
C MET A 46 -4.09 1.41 6.69
N LEU A 47 -3.92 2.58 7.31
CA LEU A 47 -4.98 3.30 8.00
C LEU A 47 -6.10 3.71 7.01
N LEU A 48 -5.74 4.22 5.83
CA LEU A 48 -6.71 4.54 4.77
C LEU A 48 -7.36 3.29 4.19
N LEU A 49 -6.65 2.16 4.08
CA LEU A 49 -7.23 0.88 3.63
C LEU A 49 -8.36 0.45 4.58
N GLY A 50 -8.14 0.52 5.90
CA GLY A 50 -9.15 0.27 6.92
C GLY A 50 -10.37 1.19 6.81
N ASN A 51 -10.14 2.51 6.76
CA ASN A 51 -11.21 3.50 6.64
C ASN A 51 -12.04 3.29 5.36
N SER A 52 -11.35 3.05 4.24
CA SER A 52 -11.98 2.81 2.94
C SER A 52 -12.80 1.52 2.94
N PHE A 53 -12.31 0.48 3.61
CA PHE A 53 -13.04 -0.77 3.76
C PHE A 53 -14.33 -0.54 4.53
N TYR A 54 -14.25 0.11 5.69
CA TYR A 54 -15.41 0.46 6.52
C TYR A 54 -16.49 1.19 5.71
N LEU A 55 -16.14 2.31 5.06
CA LEU A 55 -17.06 3.12 4.25
C LEU A 55 -17.69 2.31 3.10
N SER A 56 -16.95 1.36 2.54
CA SER A 56 -17.40 0.58 1.38
C SER A 56 -18.26 -0.64 1.71
N SER A 57 -18.23 -1.10 2.97
CA SER A 57 -18.73 -2.41 3.41
C SER A 57 -19.84 -2.35 4.46
N GLN A 58 -20.06 -1.19 5.10
CA GLN A 58 -21.07 -0.99 6.16
C GLN A 58 -22.49 -1.52 5.85
N LYS A 59 -22.89 -1.56 4.57
CA LYS A 59 -24.24 -1.93 4.13
C LYS A 59 -24.28 -3.17 3.24
N LYS A 60 -23.23 -3.99 3.25
CA LYS A 60 -23.13 -5.14 2.33
C LYS A 60 -22.98 -6.45 3.09
N ASN A 61 -23.92 -7.36 2.87
CA ASN A 61 -23.70 -8.77 3.14
C ASN A 61 -22.95 -9.36 1.94
N PHE A 62 -21.75 -9.86 2.17
CA PHE A 62 -20.96 -10.56 1.16
C PHE A 62 -20.44 -11.87 1.76
N SER A 63 -20.41 -12.92 0.94
CA SER A 63 -19.68 -14.14 1.28
C SER A 63 -18.20 -13.81 1.47
N TYR A 64 -17.59 -14.42 2.50
CA TYR A 64 -16.17 -14.22 2.79
C TYR A 64 -15.28 -14.65 1.63
N LEU A 65 -15.57 -15.79 1.01
CA LEU A 65 -14.80 -16.31 -0.13
C LEU A 65 -14.90 -15.40 -1.35
N ASP A 66 -16.11 -14.92 -1.68
CA ASP A 66 -16.30 -13.97 -2.78
C ASP A 66 -15.55 -12.67 -2.55
N TYR A 67 -15.53 -12.20 -1.31
CA TYR A 67 -14.77 -11.02 -0.93
C TYR A 67 -13.26 -11.24 -1.09
N VAL A 68 -12.71 -12.33 -0.56
CA VAL A 68 -11.28 -12.65 -0.68
C VAL A 68 -10.89 -12.81 -2.16
N LYS A 69 -11.70 -13.52 -2.96
CA LYS A 69 -11.49 -13.66 -4.42
C LYS A 69 -11.43 -12.31 -5.11
N LYS A 70 -12.39 -11.40 -4.85
CA LYS A 70 -12.39 -10.04 -5.41
C LYS A 70 -11.17 -9.22 -4.97
N ARG A 71 -10.67 -9.42 -3.75
CA ARG A 71 -9.47 -8.73 -3.25
C ARG A 71 -8.21 -9.28 -3.89
N PHE A 72 -8.10 -10.60 -4.05
CA PHE A 72 -7.01 -11.26 -4.75
C PHE A 72 -6.92 -10.76 -6.21
N GLN A 73 -8.04 -10.78 -6.93
CA GLN A 73 -8.14 -10.28 -8.31
C GLN A 73 -7.83 -8.79 -8.45
N ARG A 74 -8.01 -8.00 -7.39
CA ARG A 74 -7.75 -6.56 -7.40
C ARG A 74 -6.32 -6.20 -7.01
N LEU A 75 -5.66 -7.01 -6.19
CA LEU A 75 -4.35 -6.70 -5.62
C LEU A 75 -3.24 -7.56 -6.23
N VAL A 76 -3.39 -8.89 -6.16
CA VAL A 76 -2.35 -9.84 -6.57
C VAL A 76 -2.29 -9.97 -8.08
N VAL A 77 -3.44 -10.15 -8.75
CA VAL A 77 -3.47 -10.34 -10.21
C VAL A 77 -2.85 -9.14 -10.97
N PRO A 78 -3.15 -7.86 -10.65
CA PRO A 78 -2.49 -6.73 -11.29
C PRO A 78 -0.99 -6.66 -11.02
N ALA A 79 -0.55 -7.07 -9.82
CA ALA A 79 0.87 -7.14 -9.51
C ALA A 79 1.57 -8.22 -10.36
N TRP A 80 0.96 -9.39 -10.53
CA TRP A 80 1.51 -10.44 -11.41
C TRP A 80 1.53 -10.02 -12.87
N MET A 81 0.46 -9.41 -13.39
CA MET A 81 0.47 -8.85 -14.76
C MET A 81 1.59 -7.82 -14.94
N PHE A 82 1.77 -6.95 -13.95
CA PHE A 82 2.88 -6.00 -13.95
C PHE A 82 4.25 -6.70 -13.91
N LEU A 83 4.43 -7.71 -13.07
CA LEU A 83 5.70 -8.46 -12.97
C LEU A 83 6.04 -9.18 -14.28
N THR A 84 5.06 -9.78 -14.94
CA THR A 84 5.24 -10.40 -16.26
C THR A 84 5.72 -9.35 -17.26
N PHE A 85 5.02 -8.22 -17.36
CA PHE A 85 5.46 -7.10 -18.19
C PHE A 85 6.87 -6.63 -17.81
N PHE A 86 7.16 -6.44 -16.53
CA PHE A 86 8.42 -5.91 -16.02
C PHE A 86 9.61 -6.81 -16.41
N PHE A 87 9.51 -8.12 -16.15
CA PHE A 87 10.59 -9.05 -16.47
C PHE A 87 10.76 -9.21 -17.99
N CYS A 88 9.67 -9.29 -18.76
CA CYS A 88 9.75 -9.32 -20.22
C CYS A 88 10.38 -8.04 -20.79
N PHE A 89 10.00 -6.87 -20.27
CA PHE A 89 10.55 -5.59 -20.69
C PHE A 89 12.06 -5.52 -20.44
N PHE A 90 12.52 -5.86 -19.22
CA PHE A 90 13.94 -5.83 -18.92
C PHE A 90 14.75 -6.95 -19.59
N TYR A 91 14.11 -8.06 -19.95
CA TYR A 91 14.72 -9.07 -20.80
C TYR A 91 14.98 -8.52 -22.21
N LEU A 92 13.96 -7.89 -22.82
CA LEU A 92 14.11 -7.23 -24.12
C LEU A 92 15.20 -6.15 -24.08
N VAL A 93 15.22 -5.33 -23.02
CA VAL A 93 16.26 -4.32 -22.84
C VAL A 93 17.65 -4.95 -22.76
N SER A 94 17.83 -6.08 -22.04
CA SER A 94 19.14 -6.75 -22.00
C SER A 94 19.57 -7.30 -23.36
N VAL A 95 18.62 -7.80 -24.16
CA VAL A 95 18.92 -8.28 -25.52
C VAL A 95 19.33 -7.12 -26.44
N ILE A 96 18.60 -6.01 -26.41
CA ILE A 96 18.91 -4.81 -27.23
C ILE A 96 20.24 -4.17 -26.81
N ALA A 97 20.53 -4.15 -25.52
CA ALA A 97 21.76 -3.59 -24.98
C ALA A 97 22.97 -4.54 -25.07
N GLU A 98 22.80 -5.74 -25.64
CA GLU A 98 23.80 -6.81 -25.70
C GLU A 98 24.42 -7.14 -24.31
N ASP A 99 23.61 -7.04 -23.26
CA ASP A 99 24.03 -7.22 -21.87
C ASP A 99 23.48 -8.52 -21.28
N LYS A 100 24.10 -8.99 -20.19
CA LYS A 100 23.57 -10.12 -19.42
C LYS A 100 22.25 -9.71 -18.76
N TYR A 101 21.31 -10.64 -18.72
CA TYR A 101 20.01 -10.37 -18.11
C TYR A 101 20.14 -9.98 -16.63
N TYR A 102 19.47 -8.89 -16.24
CA TYR A 102 19.64 -8.21 -14.95
C TYR A 102 19.09 -8.97 -13.73
N PHE A 103 18.30 -10.04 -13.93
CA PHE A 103 17.58 -10.73 -12.86
C PHE A 103 17.83 -12.23 -12.87
N SER A 104 18.21 -12.78 -11.71
CA SER A 104 18.32 -14.24 -11.53
C SER A 104 16.95 -14.90 -11.42
N PHE A 105 16.88 -16.19 -11.72
CA PHE A 105 15.65 -16.99 -11.59
C PHE A 105 15.06 -16.92 -10.17
N SER A 106 15.90 -17.04 -9.13
CA SER A 106 15.48 -16.90 -7.73
C SER A 106 14.81 -15.55 -7.46
N LYS A 107 15.33 -14.46 -8.03
CA LYS A 107 14.75 -13.12 -7.89
C LYS A 107 13.39 -12.99 -8.59
N ILE A 108 13.20 -13.68 -9.73
CA ILE A 108 11.90 -13.73 -10.41
C ILE A 108 10.88 -14.47 -9.55
N ILE A 109 11.20 -15.68 -9.09
CA ILE A 109 10.30 -16.50 -8.28
C ILE A 109 9.90 -15.78 -6.99
N THR A 110 10.87 -15.25 -6.25
CA THR A 110 10.59 -14.49 -5.01
C THR A 110 9.79 -13.21 -5.25
N SER A 111 9.87 -12.62 -6.46
CA SER A 111 9.01 -11.49 -6.84
C SER A 111 7.56 -11.92 -7.08
N TYR A 112 7.32 -13.03 -7.77
CA TYR A 112 5.97 -13.57 -7.96
C TYR A 112 5.33 -14.06 -6.65
N SER A 113 6.15 -14.55 -5.71
CA SER A 113 5.72 -14.89 -4.35
C SER A 113 5.42 -13.67 -3.47
N LEU A 114 5.67 -12.44 -3.96
CA LEU A 114 5.45 -11.18 -3.25
C LEU A 114 6.22 -11.04 -1.92
N THR A 115 7.38 -11.69 -1.82
CA THR A 115 8.27 -11.61 -0.65
C THR A 115 9.36 -10.55 -0.87
N SER A 116 10.63 -10.93 -1.00
CA SER A 116 11.77 -10.03 -1.19
C SER A 116 11.89 -9.59 -2.66
N GLY A 117 12.16 -10.53 -3.58
CA GLY A 117 12.14 -10.31 -5.02
C GLY A 117 12.89 -9.05 -5.50
N ILE A 118 12.21 -8.24 -6.32
CA ILE A 118 12.70 -6.93 -6.77
C ILE A 118 12.67 -5.84 -5.68
N GLY A 119 12.18 -6.14 -4.47
CA GLY A 119 12.21 -5.24 -3.30
C GLY A 119 10.95 -4.39 -3.08
N TYR A 120 10.03 -4.36 -4.04
CA TYR A 120 8.84 -3.48 -4.02
C TYR A 120 7.52 -4.24 -3.87
N VAL A 121 7.52 -5.55 -4.00
CA VAL A 121 6.26 -6.33 -4.07
C VAL A 121 5.65 -6.65 -2.71
N TRP A 122 6.45 -6.57 -1.64
CA TRP A 122 6.03 -6.91 -0.28
C TRP A 122 4.80 -6.12 0.20
N ILE A 123 4.64 -4.86 -0.22
CA ILE A 123 3.49 -4.04 0.18
C ILE A 123 2.15 -4.59 -0.35
N ILE A 124 2.18 -5.27 -1.50
CA ILE A 124 1.01 -5.92 -2.09
C ILE A 124 0.58 -7.10 -1.22
N LYS A 125 1.54 -7.93 -0.80
CA LYS A 125 1.32 -9.02 0.16
C LYS A 125 0.71 -8.48 1.45
N VAL A 126 1.31 -7.46 2.06
CA VAL A 126 0.79 -6.84 3.30
C VAL A 126 -0.63 -6.33 3.10
N SER A 127 -0.89 -5.59 2.01
CA SER A 127 -2.23 -5.08 1.69
C SER A 127 -3.26 -6.21 1.53
N PHE A 128 -2.84 -7.35 0.97
CA PHE A 128 -3.70 -8.52 0.80
C PHE A 128 -3.97 -9.24 2.14
N LEU A 129 -2.96 -9.42 3.00
CA LEU A 129 -3.13 -9.98 4.34
C LEU A 129 -4.09 -9.14 5.19
N VAL A 130 -3.92 -7.82 5.17
CA VAL A 130 -4.86 -6.89 5.81
C VAL A 130 -6.26 -7.03 5.21
N ALA A 131 -6.36 -7.17 3.89
CA ALA A 131 -7.65 -7.35 3.22
C ALA A 131 -8.35 -8.63 3.66
N ILE A 132 -7.64 -9.76 3.83
CA ILE A 132 -8.15 -11.03 4.36
C ILE A 132 -8.71 -10.85 5.77
N LEU A 133 -7.99 -10.13 6.63
CA LEU A 133 -8.40 -9.90 8.02
C LEU A 133 -9.49 -8.83 8.18
N SER A 134 -9.67 -7.95 7.19
CA SER A 134 -10.61 -6.82 7.24
C SER A 134 -12.06 -7.19 7.61
N PRO A 135 -12.69 -8.24 7.04
CA PRO A 135 -14.05 -8.63 7.44
C PRO A 135 -14.17 -8.97 8.93
N PHE A 136 -13.15 -9.63 9.51
CA PHE A 136 -13.13 -9.96 10.94
C PHE A 136 -12.95 -8.70 11.80
N ILE A 137 -12.04 -7.81 11.39
CA ILE A 137 -11.84 -6.50 12.02
C ILE A 137 -13.14 -5.70 12.04
N LEU A 138 -13.91 -5.69 10.95
CA LEU A 138 -15.20 -4.99 10.87
C LEU A 138 -16.26 -5.65 11.76
N LYS A 139 -16.35 -6.98 11.78
CA LYS A 139 -17.25 -7.69 12.70
C LYS A 139 -16.93 -7.32 14.15
N LEU A 140 -15.66 -7.31 14.52
CA LEU A 140 -15.21 -6.90 15.86
C LEU A 140 -15.56 -5.43 16.16
N SER A 141 -15.29 -4.54 15.21
CA SER A 141 -15.60 -3.11 15.31
C SER A 141 -17.10 -2.82 15.44
N ASN A 142 -17.97 -3.67 14.87
CA ASN A 142 -19.42 -3.51 15.02
C ASN A 142 -19.94 -4.09 16.34
N LYS A 143 -19.29 -5.13 16.89
CA LYS A 143 -19.66 -5.73 18.19
C LYS A 143 -19.40 -4.79 19.36
N VAL A 144 -18.26 -4.10 19.37
CA VAL A 144 -17.90 -3.18 20.46
C VAL A 144 -18.54 -1.82 20.19
N LYS A 145 -19.51 -1.35 20.97
CA LYS A 145 -20.17 -0.05 20.67
C LYS A 145 -19.27 1.15 20.99
N SER A 146 -18.60 1.14 22.14
CA SER A 146 -17.73 2.22 22.62
C SER A 146 -16.41 2.29 21.86
N ASN A 147 -15.94 3.50 21.55
CA ASN A 147 -14.61 3.73 20.96
C ASN A 147 -13.50 3.37 21.94
N PHE A 148 -13.63 3.78 23.21
CA PHE A 148 -12.64 3.50 24.24
C PHE A 148 -12.31 2.00 24.34
N TRP A 149 -13.33 1.15 24.53
CA TRP A 149 -13.15 -0.30 24.65
C TRP A 149 -12.57 -0.95 23.38
N TYR A 150 -12.88 -0.40 22.20
CA TYR A 150 -12.31 -0.90 20.96
C TYR A 150 -10.82 -0.58 20.84
N TYR A 151 -10.41 0.65 21.16
CA TYR A 151 -9.00 1.00 21.14
C TYR A 151 -8.21 0.32 22.26
N LEU A 152 -8.82 0.09 23.43
CA LEU A 152 -8.20 -0.73 24.47
C LEU A 152 -7.95 -2.17 23.99
N LEU A 153 -8.89 -2.75 23.23
CA LEU A 153 -8.70 -4.06 22.60
C LEU A 153 -7.57 -4.04 21.56
N LEU A 154 -7.40 -2.95 20.80
CA LEU A 154 -6.27 -2.81 19.88
C LEU A 154 -4.93 -2.69 20.63
N VAL A 155 -4.90 -2.00 21.77
CA VAL A 155 -3.72 -1.94 22.66
C VAL A 155 -3.39 -3.34 23.19
N ALA A 156 -4.38 -4.11 23.65
CA ALA A 156 -4.18 -5.49 24.07
C ALA A 156 -3.66 -6.37 22.91
N GLY A 157 -4.23 -6.22 21.71
CA GLY A 157 -3.76 -6.89 20.51
C GLY A 157 -2.33 -6.53 20.12
N TYR A 158 -1.94 -5.27 20.30
CA TYR A 158 -0.55 -4.84 20.15
C TYR A 158 0.35 -5.45 21.23
N GLY A 159 -0.12 -5.58 22.47
CA GLY A 159 0.59 -6.27 23.55
C GLY A 159 0.89 -7.74 23.20
N VAL A 160 -0.10 -8.45 22.63
CA VAL A 160 0.12 -9.82 22.11
C VAL A 160 1.14 -9.82 20.98
N TYR A 161 1.05 -8.87 20.04
CA TYR A 161 2.05 -8.74 18.97
C TYR A 161 3.47 -8.48 19.51
N ALA A 162 3.62 -7.57 20.48
CA ALA A 162 4.90 -7.25 21.11
C ALA A 162 5.46 -8.46 21.87
N LEU A 163 4.60 -9.24 22.55
CA LEU A 163 5.00 -10.49 23.19
C LEU A 163 5.48 -11.51 22.16
N LEU A 164 4.80 -11.64 21.01
CA LEU A 164 5.22 -12.54 19.94
C LEU A 164 6.57 -12.13 19.33
N LEU A 165 6.83 -10.82 19.18
CA LEU A 165 8.14 -10.32 18.77
C LEU A 165 9.22 -10.67 19.79
N PHE A 166 8.95 -10.40 21.08
CA PHE A 166 9.90 -10.72 22.15
C PHE A 166 10.22 -12.22 22.20
N ILE A 167 9.19 -13.08 22.15
CA ILE A 167 9.37 -14.54 22.12
C ILE A 167 10.21 -14.96 20.90
N HIS A 168 9.94 -14.38 19.73
CA HIS A 168 10.71 -14.68 18.52
C HIS A 168 12.18 -14.29 18.64
N ASP A 169 12.48 -13.12 19.20
CA ASP A 169 13.85 -12.67 19.42
C ASP A 169 14.58 -13.54 20.46
N GLN A 170 13.90 -13.97 21.52
CA GLN A 170 14.46 -14.85 22.55
C GLN A 170 14.68 -16.29 22.04
N LEU A 171 13.86 -16.75 21.10
CA LEU A 171 13.98 -18.08 20.49
C LEU A 171 15.14 -18.19 19.49
N HIS A 172 15.99 -17.17 19.35
CA HIS A 172 17.16 -17.22 18.47
C HIS A 172 18.05 -18.44 18.74
N GLY A 173 18.18 -18.86 20.01
CA GLY A 173 18.89 -20.08 20.39
C GLY A 173 18.19 -21.36 19.93
N PHE A 174 16.85 -21.43 20.02
CA PHE A 174 16.06 -22.57 19.53
C PHE A 174 16.14 -22.71 18.00
N TYR A 175 16.03 -21.60 17.26
CA TYR A 175 16.21 -21.60 15.80
C TYR A 175 17.63 -22.05 15.41
N SER A 176 18.66 -21.60 16.13
CA SER A 176 20.04 -22.06 15.89
C SER A 176 20.22 -23.56 16.11
N ALA A 177 19.56 -24.14 17.12
CA ALA A 177 19.58 -25.59 17.38
C ALA A 177 18.82 -26.39 16.30
N LEU A 178 17.71 -25.85 15.77
CA LEU A 178 16.96 -26.45 14.66
C LEU A 178 17.75 -26.41 13.33
N ASN A 179 18.51 -25.34 13.12
CA ASN A 179 19.37 -25.16 11.94
C ASN A 179 20.47 -26.23 11.86
N ASN A 180 20.93 -26.75 13.00
CA ASN A 180 21.86 -27.89 13.06
C ASN A 180 21.22 -29.24 12.68
N ILE A 181 19.89 -29.35 12.72
CA ILE A 181 19.15 -30.58 12.39
C ILE A 181 18.70 -30.58 10.93
N ASN A 182 18.18 -29.46 10.43
CA ASN A 182 17.82 -29.32 9.01
C ASN A 182 17.76 -27.85 8.58
N HIS A 183 18.81 -27.40 7.88
CA HIS A 183 19.00 -26.02 7.43
C HIS A 183 17.84 -25.50 6.53
N TYR A 184 17.08 -26.38 5.87
CA TYR A 184 15.98 -25.97 5.00
C TYR A 184 14.66 -25.71 5.74
N LEU A 185 14.42 -26.41 6.86
CA LEU A 185 13.18 -26.27 7.64
C LEU A 185 13.19 -24.99 8.50
N ASP A 186 14.36 -24.61 9.05
CA ASP A 186 14.52 -23.38 9.84
C ASP A 186 14.26 -22.12 8.98
N GLY A 187 14.91 -22.03 7.82
CA GLY A 187 14.77 -20.89 6.92
C GLY A 187 13.33 -20.67 6.45
N ALA A 188 12.61 -21.74 6.10
CA ALA A 188 11.24 -21.65 5.60
C ALA A 188 10.24 -21.25 6.69
N VAL A 189 10.27 -21.89 7.86
CA VAL A 189 9.33 -21.61 8.96
C VAL A 189 9.56 -20.20 9.52
N ARG A 190 10.82 -19.82 9.76
CA ARG A 190 11.17 -18.48 10.25
C ARG A 190 10.78 -17.39 9.26
N THR A 191 11.00 -17.63 7.96
CA THR A 191 10.58 -16.71 6.90
C THR A 191 9.06 -16.62 6.83
N LEU A 192 8.33 -17.73 6.84
CA LEU A 192 6.86 -17.71 6.81
C LEU A 192 6.25 -16.98 8.01
N PHE A 193 6.75 -17.26 9.21
CA PHE A 193 6.28 -16.61 10.43
C PHE A 193 6.52 -15.10 10.40
N THR A 194 7.73 -14.69 10.03
CA THR A 194 8.09 -13.26 9.93
C THR A 194 7.30 -12.59 8.81
N GLU A 195 7.34 -13.14 7.60
CA GLU A 195 6.82 -12.55 6.37
C GLU A 195 5.29 -12.45 6.35
N PHE A 196 4.57 -13.37 7.01
CA PHE A 196 3.11 -13.41 6.97
C PHE A 196 2.47 -13.03 8.31
N ILE A 197 2.98 -13.52 9.44
CA ILE A 197 2.33 -13.29 10.73
C ILE A 197 2.71 -11.90 11.26
N PHE A 198 3.99 -11.56 11.37
CA PHE A 198 4.36 -10.25 11.92
C PHE A 198 3.92 -9.09 11.04
N TYR A 199 4.16 -9.16 9.73
CA TYR A 199 3.67 -8.15 8.81
C TYR A 199 2.14 -8.11 8.74
N GLY A 200 1.48 -9.26 8.67
CA GLY A 200 0.03 -9.35 8.58
C GLY A 200 -0.66 -8.79 9.82
N LEU A 201 -0.21 -9.19 11.02
CA LEU A 201 -0.82 -8.81 12.29
C LEU A 201 -0.63 -7.31 12.59
N SER A 202 0.61 -6.83 12.51
CA SER A 202 0.94 -5.44 12.85
C SER A 202 0.24 -4.42 11.95
N TYR A 203 0.29 -4.59 10.63
CA TYR A 203 -0.40 -3.71 9.70
C TYR A 203 -1.92 -3.88 9.74
N SER A 204 -2.43 -5.04 10.17
CA SER A 204 -3.86 -5.23 10.43
C SER A 204 -4.34 -4.46 11.66
N LEU A 205 -3.52 -4.30 12.70
CA LEU A 205 -3.84 -3.43 13.84
C LEU A 205 -3.95 -1.96 13.42
N ILE A 206 -3.06 -1.50 12.54
CA ILE A 206 -3.13 -0.15 11.95
C ILE A 206 -4.42 0.00 11.12
N ALA A 207 -4.73 -0.97 10.28
CA ALA A 207 -5.97 -0.95 9.50
C ALA A 207 -7.22 -1.01 10.39
N ALA A 208 -7.17 -1.76 11.51
CA ALA A 208 -8.24 -1.80 12.50
C ALA A 208 -8.48 -0.44 13.14
N PHE A 209 -7.42 0.30 13.48
CA PHE A 209 -7.54 1.70 13.87
C PHE A 209 -8.29 2.51 12.80
N GLY A 210 -7.87 2.34 11.53
CA GLY A 210 -8.47 3.00 10.37
C GLY A 210 -9.96 2.71 10.18
N VAL A 211 -10.44 1.49 10.50
CA VAL A 211 -11.86 1.11 10.36
C VAL A 211 -12.79 1.99 11.20
N ARG A 212 -12.31 2.60 12.28
CA ARG A 212 -13.10 3.52 13.11
C ARG A 212 -12.78 4.99 12.91
N LEU A 213 -11.83 5.32 12.05
CA LEU A 213 -11.38 6.70 11.87
C LEU A 213 -12.53 7.68 11.59
N SER A 214 -13.45 7.31 10.70
CA SER A 214 -14.61 8.15 10.35
C SER A 214 -15.69 8.23 11.44
N ARG A 215 -15.60 7.41 12.49
CA ARG A 215 -16.53 7.39 13.65
C ARG A 215 -16.00 8.19 14.84
N LEU A 216 -14.73 8.62 14.79
CA LEU A 216 -14.14 9.41 15.85
C LEU A 216 -14.57 10.87 15.74
N SER A 217 -14.89 11.47 16.89
CA SER A 217 -15.04 12.91 17.01
C SER A 217 -13.69 13.61 16.84
N ARG A 218 -13.73 14.90 16.49
CA ARG A 218 -12.52 15.72 16.33
C ARG A 218 -11.64 15.73 17.58
N ARG A 219 -12.27 15.72 18.78
CA ARG A 219 -11.58 15.65 20.08
C ARG A 219 -10.89 14.31 20.27
N GLU A 220 -11.54 13.19 19.93
CA GLU A 220 -10.92 11.86 20.01
C GLU A 220 -9.73 11.73 19.04
N ILE A 221 -9.84 12.27 17.81
CA ILE A 221 -8.71 12.27 16.86
C ILE A 221 -7.55 13.11 17.40
N ALA A 222 -7.83 14.27 18.00
CA ALA A 222 -6.79 15.14 18.59
C ALA A 222 -6.12 14.46 19.78
N GLY A 223 -6.90 13.83 20.67
CA GLY A 223 -6.38 13.06 21.79
C GLY A 223 -5.51 11.89 21.33
N ALA A 224 -5.94 11.14 20.32
CA ALA A 224 -5.13 10.07 19.71
C ALA A 224 -3.85 10.61 19.06
N CYS A 225 -3.92 11.75 18.36
CA CYS A 225 -2.76 12.40 17.76
C CYS A 225 -1.72 12.79 18.82
N LEU A 226 -2.15 13.41 19.93
CA LEU A 226 -1.27 13.78 21.04
C LEU A 226 -0.71 12.55 21.77
N LEU A 227 -1.52 11.51 21.96
CA LEU A 227 -1.07 10.25 22.55
C LEU A 227 0.05 9.61 21.71
N PHE A 228 -0.15 9.47 20.40
CA PHE A 228 0.88 8.88 19.53
C PHE A 228 2.12 9.76 19.40
N LEU A 229 1.98 11.09 19.46
CA LEU A 229 3.12 12.00 19.57
C LEU A 229 3.90 11.74 20.87
N GLY A 230 3.22 11.64 22.02
CA GLY A 230 3.84 11.36 23.30
C GLY A 230 4.57 10.01 23.31
N ILE A 231 3.96 8.95 22.76
CA ILE A 231 4.61 7.64 22.61
C ILE A 231 5.83 7.74 21.70
N PHE A 232 5.73 8.44 20.57
CA PHE A 232 6.84 8.63 19.65
C PHE A 232 8.03 9.35 20.31
N LEU A 233 7.77 10.44 21.06
CA LEU A 233 8.81 11.18 21.76
C LEU A 233 9.46 10.35 22.88
N LEU A 234 8.66 9.63 23.66
CA LEU A 234 9.14 8.75 24.74
C LEU A 234 10.04 7.64 24.17
N LEU A 235 9.57 6.93 23.14
CA LEU A 235 10.35 5.87 22.51
C LEU A 235 11.56 6.44 21.77
N GLY A 236 11.46 7.62 21.19
CA GLY A 236 12.59 8.33 20.58
C GLY A 236 13.69 8.57 21.60
N TYR A 237 13.34 9.06 22.79
CA TYR A 237 14.30 9.22 23.89
C TYR A 237 14.90 7.88 24.34
N GLN A 238 14.07 6.84 24.56
CA GLN A 238 14.54 5.51 24.97
C GLN A 238 15.46 4.83 23.96
N ASN A 239 15.25 5.09 22.66
CA ASN A 239 16.05 4.53 21.58
C ASN A 239 17.17 5.49 21.12
N ASN A 240 17.60 6.46 21.95
CA ASN A 240 18.67 7.41 21.62
C ASN A 240 18.47 8.12 20.26
N HIS A 241 17.22 8.42 19.90
CA HIS A 241 16.83 9.04 18.64
C HIS A 241 17.33 8.30 17.39
N LEU A 242 17.46 6.97 17.46
CA LEU A 242 17.70 6.14 16.28
C LEU A 242 16.64 6.42 15.19
N ALA A 243 17.06 6.24 13.94
CA ALA A 243 16.21 6.45 12.77
C ALA A 243 14.93 5.61 12.85
N VAL A 244 13.77 6.24 12.64
CA VAL A 244 12.46 5.58 12.72
C VAL A 244 12.34 4.46 11.69
N GLN A 245 13.04 4.61 10.56
CA GLN A 245 13.14 3.60 9.51
C GLN A 245 13.68 2.24 10.01
N ALA A 246 14.57 2.23 11.03
CA ALA A 246 15.15 1.00 11.56
C ALA A 246 14.09 0.08 12.22
N PHE A 247 12.96 0.66 12.63
CA PHE A 247 11.90 -0.02 13.36
C PHE A 247 10.71 -0.41 12.45
N LYS A 248 10.89 -0.38 11.12
CA LYS A 248 9.83 -0.58 10.13
C LYS A 248 9.58 -2.04 9.75
N TYR A 249 10.61 -2.90 9.88
CA TYR A 249 10.62 -4.27 9.34
C TYR A 249 11.11 -5.28 10.39
N PRO A 250 10.20 -5.92 11.16
CA PRO A 250 8.75 -5.69 11.23
C PRO A 250 8.42 -4.37 11.97
N PRO A 251 7.21 -3.80 11.77
CA PRO A 251 6.88 -2.48 12.29
C PRO A 251 6.65 -2.50 13.81
N GLN A 252 7.55 -1.85 14.54
CA GLN A 252 7.47 -1.73 16.00
C GLN A 252 6.77 -0.43 16.44
N LEU A 253 6.47 -0.30 17.74
CA LEU A 253 5.69 0.82 18.29
C LEU A 253 6.32 2.18 17.97
N TYR A 254 7.64 2.29 17.93
CA TYR A 254 8.32 3.55 17.62
C TYR A 254 8.00 4.03 16.19
N TYR A 255 8.06 3.11 15.21
CA TYR A 255 7.67 3.39 13.83
C TYR A 255 6.15 3.61 13.68
N ILE A 256 5.33 2.78 14.35
CA ILE A 256 3.87 2.87 14.27
C ILE A 256 3.38 4.18 14.90
N SER A 257 3.91 4.57 16.05
CA SER A 257 3.50 5.79 16.75
C SER A 257 3.79 7.04 15.93
N TYR A 258 4.99 7.15 15.36
CA TYR A 258 5.33 8.18 14.40
C TYR A 258 4.35 8.21 13.21
N GLY A 259 4.15 7.06 12.57
CA GLY A 259 3.32 6.97 11.38
C GLY A 259 1.85 7.31 11.63
N VAL A 260 1.29 6.86 12.76
CA VAL A 260 -0.10 7.16 13.13
C VAL A 260 -0.23 8.62 13.53
N PHE A 261 0.70 9.18 14.31
CA PHE A 261 0.74 10.60 14.66
C PHE A 261 0.66 11.48 13.41
N VAL A 262 1.59 11.32 12.46
CA VAL A 262 1.61 12.14 11.24
C VAL A 262 0.36 11.92 10.39
N SER A 263 -0.13 10.67 10.31
CA SER A 263 -1.36 10.35 9.58
C SER A 263 -2.59 11.07 10.15
N LEU A 264 -2.75 11.10 11.47
CA LEU A 264 -3.86 11.77 12.14
C LEU A 264 -3.73 13.29 12.06
N LEU A 265 -2.51 13.82 12.21
CA LEU A 265 -2.22 15.24 12.02
C LEU A 265 -2.66 15.69 10.63
N LEU A 266 -2.21 15.00 9.57
CA LEU A 266 -2.61 15.29 8.20
C LEU A 266 -4.14 15.16 8.00
N TYR A 267 -4.76 14.14 8.59
CA TYR A 267 -6.21 13.96 8.53
C TYR A 267 -6.99 15.13 9.13
N GLN A 268 -6.51 15.69 10.25
CA GLN A 268 -7.09 16.86 10.90
C GLN A 268 -6.77 18.18 10.17
N LEU A 269 -5.57 18.33 9.62
CA LEU A 269 -5.22 19.53 8.84
C LEU A 269 -6.15 19.70 7.63
N LEU A 270 -6.63 18.60 7.06
CA LEU A 270 -7.61 18.61 5.96
C LEU A 270 -9.06 18.96 6.39
N ASP A 271 -9.32 19.19 7.68
CA ASP A 271 -10.56 19.86 8.13
C ASP A 271 -10.57 21.35 7.78
N TYR A 272 -9.40 21.98 7.70
CA TYR A 272 -9.29 23.40 7.36
C TYR A 272 -9.35 23.60 5.84
N SER A 273 -10.18 24.56 5.42
CA SER A 273 -10.44 24.84 3.99
C SER A 273 -9.16 25.18 3.22
N VAL A 274 -8.20 25.88 3.83
CA VAL A 274 -6.92 26.26 3.23
C VAL A 274 -6.16 25.02 2.74
N PHE A 275 -5.90 24.05 3.63
CA PHE A 275 -5.20 22.82 3.27
C PHE A 275 -6.03 21.95 2.32
N LYS A 276 -7.34 21.85 2.55
CA LYS A 276 -8.21 21.08 1.67
C LYS A 276 -8.20 21.63 0.24
N ASN A 277 -8.27 22.95 0.07
CA ASN A 277 -8.28 23.60 -1.25
C ASN A 277 -6.92 23.50 -1.94
N LEU A 278 -5.81 23.63 -1.20
CA LEU A 278 -4.46 23.46 -1.74
C LEU A 278 -4.28 22.11 -2.44
N PHE A 279 -4.82 21.04 -1.85
CA PHE A 279 -4.73 19.69 -2.41
C PHE A 279 -5.94 19.28 -3.27
N ASN A 280 -6.96 20.12 -3.40
CA ASN A 280 -8.15 19.82 -4.20
C ASN A 280 -7.94 20.15 -5.68
N ASN A 281 -7.08 19.37 -6.35
CA ASN A 281 -6.79 19.54 -7.76
C ASN A 281 -6.89 18.21 -8.54
N GLN A 282 -6.94 18.31 -9.88
CA GLN A 282 -7.10 17.14 -10.74
C GLN A 282 -5.94 16.14 -10.66
N LEU A 283 -4.72 16.62 -10.42
CA LEU A 283 -3.54 15.77 -10.28
C LEU A 283 -3.64 14.91 -9.01
N VAL A 284 -4.03 15.49 -7.87
CA VAL A 284 -4.24 14.75 -6.62
C VAL A 284 -5.35 13.70 -6.78
N LEU A 285 -6.46 14.07 -7.42
CA LEU A 285 -7.54 13.14 -7.75
C LEU A 285 -7.08 12.02 -8.68
N PHE A 286 -6.24 12.34 -9.66
CA PHE A 286 -5.64 11.36 -10.57
C PHE A 286 -4.75 10.40 -9.79
N LEU A 287 -3.76 10.91 -9.04
CA LEU A 287 -2.84 10.11 -8.21
C LEU A 287 -3.59 9.21 -7.25
N SER A 288 -4.65 9.69 -6.60
CA SER A 288 -5.46 8.84 -5.73
C SER A 288 -6.21 7.74 -6.49
N LYS A 289 -6.67 8.00 -7.72
CA LYS A 289 -7.43 7.04 -8.54
C LYS A 289 -6.53 5.95 -9.12
N THR A 290 -5.31 6.34 -9.51
CA THR A 290 -4.35 5.49 -10.22
C THR A 290 -3.18 5.05 -9.33
N SER A 291 -3.24 5.28 -8.01
CA SER A 291 -2.14 5.06 -7.08
C SER A 291 -1.46 3.70 -7.20
N ALA A 292 -2.22 2.62 -7.39
CA ALA A 292 -1.66 1.28 -7.59
C ALA A 292 -0.84 1.17 -8.89
N TRP A 293 -1.29 1.78 -9.98
CA TRP A 293 -0.54 1.78 -11.25
C TRP A 293 0.64 2.74 -11.22
N VAL A 294 0.47 3.91 -10.62
CA VAL A 294 1.60 4.83 -10.35
C VAL A 294 2.65 4.11 -9.50
N TYR A 295 2.24 3.34 -8.50
CA TYR A 295 3.12 2.46 -7.73
C TYR A 295 3.79 1.39 -8.59
N PHE A 296 3.14 0.78 -9.57
CA PHE A 296 3.83 -0.19 -10.41
C PHE A 296 4.82 0.47 -11.36
N TRP A 297 4.41 1.55 -12.03
CA TRP A 297 5.26 2.23 -13.00
C TRP A 297 6.48 2.91 -12.39
N HIS A 298 6.40 3.42 -11.15
CA HIS A 298 7.58 3.99 -10.51
C HIS A 298 8.71 2.96 -10.36
N ILE A 299 8.39 1.67 -10.14
CA ILE A 299 9.39 0.62 -10.00
C ILE A 299 10.23 0.50 -11.27
N VAL A 300 9.61 0.56 -12.45
CA VAL A 300 10.31 0.54 -13.75
C VAL A 300 11.34 1.68 -13.79
N PHE A 301 10.92 2.89 -13.46
CA PHE A 301 11.80 4.06 -13.54
C PHE A 301 12.89 4.09 -12.47
N VAL A 302 12.63 3.49 -11.30
CA VAL A 302 13.69 3.27 -10.30
C VAL A 302 14.76 2.31 -10.83
N TYR A 303 14.35 1.24 -11.52
CA TYR A 303 15.31 0.32 -12.15
C TYR A 303 16.03 0.94 -13.35
N VAL A 304 15.34 1.76 -14.17
CA VAL A 304 15.99 2.53 -15.24
C VAL A 304 17.07 3.44 -14.66
N LEU A 305 16.78 4.18 -13.59
CA LEU A 305 17.78 4.99 -12.89
C LEU A 305 18.95 4.16 -12.34
N SER A 306 18.68 2.95 -11.85
CA SER A 306 19.70 2.09 -11.25
C SER A 306 20.63 1.46 -12.29
N LEU A 307 20.08 1.02 -13.43
CA LEU A 307 20.81 0.29 -14.47
C LEU A 307 21.50 1.26 -15.45
N PHE A 308 20.82 2.34 -15.83
CA PHE A 308 21.30 3.29 -16.85
C PHE A 308 21.82 4.60 -16.25
N ARG A 309 22.20 4.61 -14.96
CA ARG A 309 22.67 5.81 -14.25
C ARG A 309 23.72 6.61 -15.03
N LYS A 310 24.69 5.92 -15.64
CA LYS A 310 25.81 6.53 -16.36
C LYS A 310 25.38 7.25 -17.64
N SER A 311 24.27 6.82 -18.24
CA SER A 311 23.76 7.35 -19.52
C SER A 311 22.75 8.48 -19.32
N LEU A 312 22.43 8.84 -18.08
CA LEU A 312 21.45 9.87 -17.76
C LEU A 312 22.11 11.20 -17.43
N PRO A 313 21.42 12.33 -17.67
CA PRO A 313 21.90 13.65 -17.25
C PRO A 313 22.26 13.68 -15.76
N VAL A 314 23.36 14.33 -15.41
CA VAL A 314 23.89 14.39 -14.03
C VAL A 314 22.84 14.85 -13.02
N VAL A 315 22.01 15.84 -13.40
CA VAL A 315 20.91 16.33 -12.55
C VAL A 315 19.94 15.21 -12.18
N ILE A 316 19.57 14.35 -13.12
CA ILE A 316 18.66 13.22 -12.91
C ILE A 316 19.37 12.08 -12.18
N ALA A 317 20.62 11.82 -12.51
CA ALA A 317 21.37 10.68 -11.99
C ALA A 317 21.85 10.89 -10.54
N GLU A 318 22.20 12.11 -10.15
CA GLU A 318 22.91 12.38 -8.89
C GLU A 318 22.07 13.15 -7.87
N THR A 319 21.21 14.07 -8.29
CA THR A 319 20.42 14.87 -7.33
C THR A 319 19.16 14.12 -6.89
N SER A 320 18.81 14.23 -5.61
CA SER A 320 17.59 13.58 -5.11
C SER A 320 16.32 14.18 -5.73
N LEU A 321 16.31 15.49 -5.95
CA LEU A 321 15.18 16.17 -6.60
C LEU A 321 15.03 15.73 -8.06
N GLY A 322 16.13 15.68 -8.83
CA GLY A 322 16.11 15.21 -10.21
C GLY A 322 15.64 13.77 -10.33
N ARG A 323 16.12 12.88 -9.46
CA ARG A 323 15.63 11.49 -9.37
C ARG A 323 14.14 11.43 -9.06
N PHE A 324 13.68 12.19 -8.06
CA PHE A 324 12.28 12.20 -7.66
C PHE A 324 11.38 12.67 -8.81
N LEU A 325 11.70 13.79 -9.43
CA LEU A 325 10.94 14.34 -10.56
C LEU A 325 10.92 13.36 -11.72
N PHE A 326 12.07 12.76 -12.08
CA PHE A 326 12.14 11.76 -13.14
C PHE A 326 11.23 10.56 -12.86
N ILE A 327 11.34 9.94 -11.68
CA ILE A 327 10.52 8.78 -11.31
C ILE A 327 9.04 9.15 -11.29
N MET A 328 8.70 10.26 -10.61
CA MET A 328 7.31 10.68 -10.39
C MET A 328 6.62 11.06 -11.69
N ILE A 329 7.23 11.94 -12.50
CA ILE A 329 6.65 12.41 -13.76
C ILE A 329 6.49 11.23 -14.71
N SER A 330 7.53 10.41 -14.88
CA SER A 330 7.47 9.27 -15.80
C SER A 330 6.42 8.24 -15.38
N ALA A 331 6.34 7.92 -14.08
CA ALA A 331 5.32 7.02 -13.57
C ALA A 331 3.89 7.56 -13.78
N VAL A 332 3.69 8.87 -13.58
CA VAL A 332 2.40 9.53 -13.79
C VAL A 332 2.01 9.54 -15.28
N VAL A 333 2.95 9.85 -16.18
CA VAL A 333 2.72 9.86 -17.62
C VAL A 333 2.35 8.47 -18.12
N VAL A 334 3.11 7.44 -17.76
CA VAL A 334 2.79 6.06 -18.18
C VAL A 334 1.48 5.58 -17.55
N ALA A 335 1.20 5.91 -16.28
CA ALA A 335 -0.09 5.60 -15.66
C ALA A 335 -1.27 6.28 -16.40
N PHE A 336 -1.07 7.51 -16.90
CA PHE A 336 -2.07 8.23 -17.66
C PHE A 336 -2.32 7.57 -19.01
N ILE A 337 -1.26 7.21 -19.75
CA ILE A 337 -1.35 6.50 -21.03
C ILE A 337 -2.06 5.15 -20.83
N HIS A 338 -1.64 4.37 -19.82
CA HIS A 338 -2.31 3.11 -19.48
C HIS A 338 -3.81 3.33 -19.23
N GLN A 339 -4.18 4.34 -18.43
CA GLN A 339 -5.60 4.61 -18.18
C GLN A 339 -6.38 4.94 -19.46
N ARG A 340 -5.77 5.68 -20.39
CA ARG A 340 -6.39 6.02 -21.69
C ARG A 340 -6.56 4.79 -22.58
N LEU A 341 -5.53 3.94 -22.69
CA LEU A 341 -5.61 2.69 -23.46
C LEU A 341 -6.72 1.79 -22.93
N LYS A 342 -6.78 1.60 -21.60
CA LYS A 342 -7.82 0.79 -20.96
C LYS A 342 -9.24 1.32 -21.19
N ALA A 343 -9.40 2.65 -21.24
CA ALA A 343 -10.69 3.25 -21.57
C ALA A 343 -11.06 2.97 -23.04
N GLY A 344 -10.10 3.12 -23.96
CA GLY A 344 -10.26 2.83 -25.39
C GLY A 344 -10.73 1.40 -25.66
N PHE A 345 -10.10 0.40 -25.04
CA PHE A 345 -10.50 -1.01 -25.19
C PHE A 345 -11.93 -1.29 -24.69
N LYS A 346 -12.36 -0.70 -23.57
CA LYS A 346 -13.75 -0.87 -23.09
C LYS A 346 -14.79 -0.27 -24.02
N THR A 347 -14.47 0.84 -24.69
CA THR A 347 -15.35 1.41 -25.73
C THR A 347 -15.35 0.60 -27.03
N TYR A 348 -14.31 -0.18 -27.29
CA TYR A 348 -14.26 -1.08 -28.45
C TYR A 348 -15.10 -2.35 -28.21
N ASP A 349 -14.98 -2.97 -27.03
CA ASP A 349 -15.81 -4.14 -26.65
C ASP A 349 -17.32 -3.81 -26.67
N ASN A 350 -17.71 -2.61 -26.23
CA ASN A 350 -19.11 -2.15 -26.30
C ASN A 350 -19.59 -1.77 -27.71
N LYS A 351 -18.70 -1.70 -28.71
CA LYS A 351 -19.06 -1.50 -30.13
C LYS A 351 -19.19 -2.83 -30.90
N GLY A 352 -18.84 -3.95 -30.28
CA GLY A 352 -18.99 -5.30 -30.85
C GLY A 352 -20.40 -5.89 -30.71
N ASP A 353 -21.27 -5.28 -29.90
CA ASP A 353 -22.70 -5.58 -29.88
C ASP A 353 -23.36 -4.94 -31.12
N ILE A 354 -23.31 -5.66 -32.24
CA ILE A 354 -24.09 -5.35 -33.44
C ILE A 354 -25.55 -5.22 -32.98
N PRO A 355 -26.26 -4.10 -33.24
CA PRO A 355 -27.68 -4.04 -32.99
C PRO A 355 -28.34 -5.14 -33.81
N VAL A 356 -28.95 -6.11 -33.13
CA VAL A 356 -29.86 -7.06 -33.77
C VAL A 356 -30.94 -6.21 -34.43
N ILE A 357 -30.85 -6.10 -35.75
CA ILE A 357 -31.89 -5.46 -36.57
C ILE A 357 -33.16 -6.27 -36.30
N PRO A 358 -34.23 -5.67 -35.74
CA PRO A 358 -35.47 -6.39 -35.55
C PRO A 358 -36.01 -6.83 -36.93
N PRO A 359 -36.62 -8.02 -37.04
CA PRO A 359 -37.15 -8.50 -38.31
C PRO A 359 -38.17 -7.50 -38.85
N ILE A 360 -37.99 -7.11 -40.11
CA ILE A 360 -38.88 -6.23 -40.85
C ILE A 360 -40.27 -6.87 -40.83
N SER A 361 -41.22 -6.22 -40.16
CA SER A 361 -42.63 -6.57 -40.23
C SER A 361 -43.13 -6.33 -41.66
N GLN A 362 -43.36 -7.41 -42.41
CA GLN A 362 -44.13 -7.33 -43.65
C GLN A 362 -45.57 -6.97 -43.29
N THR A 363 -45.90 -5.69 -43.45
CA THR A 363 -47.27 -5.24 -43.62
C THR A 363 -47.46 -5.02 -45.12
N SER A 364 -48.04 -6.01 -45.79
CA SER A 364 -48.67 -5.84 -47.10
C SER A 364 -50.18 -5.94 -46.88
N HIS A 365 -50.84 -4.79 -46.97
CA HIS A 365 -52.25 -4.70 -47.31
C HIS A 365 -52.44 -5.21 -48.75
N VAL A 366 -53.16 -6.32 -48.92
CA VAL A 366 -54.42 -6.43 -49.68
C VAL A 366 -55.26 -7.48 -48.96
#